data_AF-A0A7S0F5F5-F1
#
_entry.id   AF-A0A7S0F5F5-F1
#
_cell.length_a   1.000
_cell.length_b   1.000
_cell.length_c   1.000
_cell.angle_alpha   90.00
_cell.angle_beta   90.00
_cell.angle_gamma   90.00
#
_symmetry.space_group_name_H-M   'P 1'
#
loop_
_entity.id
_entity.type
_entity.pdbx_description
1 polymer ?
#
loop_
_entity_poly.entity_id
_entity_poly.type
_entity_poly.pdbx_seq_one_letter_code
_entity_poly.pdbx_strand_id
1 'polypeptide(L)'
;QTGAVAKHFDDFHEDQFDFHAYCVRKVTLRAYTEVLRFEDTLWSEDYYFRAAEGIIQIYLHLSNHPEILEKDKEPDYSKMTAAERKRAKNIARKKRLQAEKKEAERKAKEAEATKNGDGKKNNSNNQQKAKKSPIDEDPDGAELLKKDVLEEAKKYSSILSKYCPTRINTWCLQYDVSIRRTKPLLALQALYKIKKIDSESHELLERVVDFTLKLPALKDAEPRVMSVIDECCKELLGGKSVKDYVSDAVAVIEKNASTSLPMRVAVAEAMVKTGAKDAASAATMITSATSDAKNMTTENCKLAVKALGRLGADAAKTEFITATRKRFPRLEDLK
;
A
#
# COMPACT_ATOMS: atom_id res chain seq x y z
N GLN A 1 4.38 11.20 -8.21
CA GLN A 1 3.01 11.41 -8.72
C GLN A 1 1.92 11.19 -7.67
N THR A 2 2.03 10.24 -6.74
CA THR A 2 0.97 9.98 -5.74
C THR A 2 0.70 11.15 -4.78
N GLY A 3 1.72 11.93 -4.40
CA GLY A 3 1.55 13.13 -3.57
C GLY A 3 0.70 14.24 -4.20
N ALA A 4 0.60 14.30 -5.53
CA ALA A 4 -0.20 15.30 -6.22
C ALA A 4 -1.72 15.08 -6.02
N VAL A 5 -2.14 13.83 -5.84
CA VAL A 5 -3.55 13.52 -5.55
C VAL A 5 -3.94 14.05 -4.18
N ALA A 6 -3.10 13.87 -3.16
CA ALA A 6 -3.37 14.41 -1.83
C ALA A 6 -3.53 15.95 -1.87
N LYS A 7 -2.63 16.64 -2.58
CA LYS A 7 -2.69 18.09 -2.75
C LYS A 7 -4.00 18.55 -3.42
N HIS A 8 -4.44 17.88 -4.49
CA HIS A 8 -5.71 18.23 -5.14
C HIS A 8 -6.93 18.04 -4.24
N PHE A 9 -6.93 17.03 -3.39
CA PHE A 9 -8.01 16.81 -2.44
C PHE A 9 -7.98 17.83 -1.29
N ASP A 10 -6.79 18.26 -0.87
CA ASP A 10 -6.64 19.37 0.08
C ASP A 10 -7.14 20.69 -0.56
N ASP A 11 -6.79 20.98 -1.82
CA ASP A 11 -7.29 22.14 -2.56
C ASP A 11 -8.83 22.13 -2.66
N PHE A 12 -9.44 20.97 -2.98
CA PHE A 12 -10.91 20.84 -3.00
C PHE A 12 -11.54 21.09 -1.64
N HIS A 13 -10.89 20.67 -0.56
CA HIS A 13 -11.38 20.89 0.79
C HIS A 13 -11.26 22.37 1.20
N GLU A 14 -10.23 23.07 0.76
CA GLU A 14 -10.04 24.51 1.04
C GLU A 14 -11.00 25.39 0.23
N ASP A 15 -11.28 25.04 -1.03
CA ASP A 15 -12.20 25.77 -1.92
C ASP A 15 -13.63 25.91 -1.33
N GLN A 16 -14.01 25.04 -0.38
CA GLN A 16 -15.31 25.12 0.32
C GLN A 16 -15.54 26.47 1.02
N PHE A 17 -14.45 27.07 1.52
CA PHE A 17 -14.54 28.19 2.44
C PHE A 17 -15.18 29.41 1.79
N ASP A 18 -14.87 29.63 0.51
CA ASP A 18 -15.46 30.70 -0.30
C ASP A 18 -16.94 30.45 -0.60
N PHE A 19 -17.38 29.19 -0.64
CA PHE A 19 -18.77 28.83 -0.90
C PHE A 19 -19.71 29.11 0.28
N HIS A 20 -19.22 29.08 1.53
CA HIS A 20 -20.06 29.37 2.70
C HIS A 20 -20.69 30.77 2.62
N ALA A 21 -19.89 31.79 2.35
CA ALA A 21 -20.40 33.16 2.22
C ALA A 21 -21.07 33.41 0.87
N TYR A 22 -20.52 32.84 -0.22
CA TYR A 22 -21.04 33.03 -1.57
C TYR A 22 -22.46 32.49 -1.73
N CYS A 23 -22.68 31.24 -1.33
CA CYS A 23 -23.97 30.57 -1.54
C CYS A 23 -25.10 31.18 -0.71
N VAL A 24 -24.80 31.65 0.51
CA VAL A 24 -25.76 32.39 1.33
C VAL A 24 -26.13 33.71 0.67
N ARG A 25 -25.13 34.48 0.20
CA ARG A 25 -25.35 35.77 -0.48
C ARG A 25 -26.13 35.63 -1.80
N LYS A 26 -25.88 34.55 -2.55
CA LYS A 26 -26.55 34.28 -3.85
C LYS A 26 -27.82 33.45 -3.71
N VAL A 27 -28.19 33.05 -2.49
CA VAL A 27 -29.39 32.27 -2.19
C VAL A 27 -29.43 30.95 -2.99
N THR A 28 -28.27 30.33 -3.18
CA THR A 28 -28.12 29.04 -3.87
C THR A 28 -28.04 27.90 -2.85
N LEU A 29 -28.94 27.90 -1.87
CA LEU A 29 -28.86 27.03 -0.68
C LEU A 29 -28.96 25.53 -0.99
N ARG A 30 -29.72 25.13 -2.03
CA ARG A 30 -29.79 23.73 -2.46
C ARG A 30 -28.42 23.21 -2.91
N ALA A 31 -27.76 23.94 -3.82
CA ALA A 31 -26.42 23.63 -4.28
C ALA A 31 -25.40 23.67 -3.13
N TYR A 32 -25.55 24.59 -2.19
CA TYR A 32 -24.70 24.65 -1.00
C TYR A 32 -24.80 23.38 -0.14
N THR A 33 -26.02 22.89 0.11
CA THR A 33 -26.19 21.63 0.84
C THR A 33 -25.65 20.42 0.09
N GLU A 34 -25.64 20.44 -1.25
CA GLU A 34 -25.03 19.40 -2.07
C GLU A 34 -23.50 19.43 -1.96
N VAL A 35 -22.89 20.63 -1.98
CA VAL A 35 -21.44 20.80 -1.77
C VAL A 35 -21.00 20.29 -0.40
N LEU A 36 -21.71 20.66 0.67
CA LEU A 36 -21.40 20.18 2.02
C LEU A 36 -21.48 18.64 2.13
N ARG A 37 -22.50 18.04 1.51
CA ARG A 37 -22.63 16.56 1.46
C ARG A 37 -21.53 15.90 0.66
N PHE A 38 -21.11 16.53 -0.45
CA PHE A 38 -19.99 16.06 -1.26
C PHE A 38 -18.69 16.08 -0.44
N GLU A 39 -18.42 17.16 0.29
CA GLU A 39 -17.22 17.31 1.13
C GLU A 39 -17.14 16.30 2.27
N ASP A 40 -18.27 15.97 2.90
CA ASP A 40 -18.34 14.90 3.91
C ASP A 40 -17.86 13.55 3.34
N THR A 41 -17.99 13.34 2.02
CA THR A 41 -17.60 12.12 1.31
C THR A 41 -16.33 12.26 0.47
N LEU A 42 -15.68 13.43 0.46
CA LEU A 42 -14.58 13.75 -0.45
C LEU A 42 -13.43 12.73 -0.37
N TRP A 43 -12.98 12.41 0.84
CA TRP A 43 -11.90 11.42 1.03
C TRP A 43 -12.33 9.96 0.88
N SER A 44 -13.63 9.70 0.64
CA SER A 44 -14.15 8.36 0.38
C SER A 44 -14.08 7.95 -1.10
N GLU A 45 -13.75 8.90 -1.98
CA GLU A 45 -13.65 8.72 -3.42
C GLU A 45 -12.60 7.68 -3.84
N ASP A 46 -12.91 6.91 -4.89
CA ASP A 46 -12.06 5.82 -5.38
C ASP A 46 -10.65 6.29 -5.79
N TYR A 47 -10.57 7.48 -6.37
CA TYR A 47 -9.29 8.06 -6.80
C TYR A 47 -8.38 8.37 -5.60
N TYR A 48 -8.95 8.93 -4.53
CA TYR A 48 -8.22 9.18 -3.30
C TYR A 48 -7.81 7.86 -2.65
N PHE A 49 -8.73 6.90 -2.57
CA PHE A 49 -8.47 5.58 -2.00
C PHE A 49 -7.27 4.91 -2.68
N ARG A 50 -7.28 4.84 -4.01
CA ARG A 50 -6.19 4.22 -4.79
C ARG A 50 -4.86 4.93 -4.60
N ALA A 51 -4.87 6.27 -4.54
CA ALA A 51 -3.65 7.03 -4.30
C ALA A 51 -3.10 6.79 -2.88
N ALA A 52 -3.97 6.87 -1.86
CA ALA A 52 -3.60 6.65 -0.46
C ALA A 52 -3.11 5.21 -0.21
N GLU A 53 -3.75 4.20 -0.82
CA GLU A 53 -3.30 2.80 -0.78
C GLU A 53 -1.88 2.68 -1.34
N GLY A 54 -1.61 3.24 -2.52
CA GLY A 54 -0.28 3.23 -3.11
C GLY A 54 0.77 3.96 -2.24
N ILE A 55 0.41 5.11 -1.66
CA ILE A 55 1.27 5.87 -0.75
C ILE A 55 1.64 5.02 0.48
N ILE A 56 0.65 4.42 1.13
CA ILE A 56 0.86 3.59 2.33
C ILE A 56 1.74 2.40 1.97
N GLN A 57 1.48 1.70 0.86
CA GLN A 57 2.30 0.56 0.42
C GLN A 57 3.77 0.94 0.18
N ILE A 58 4.02 2.10 -0.45
CA ILE A 58 5.38 2.62 -0.65
C ILE A 58 6.06 2.88 0.69
N TYR A 59 5.38 3.55 1.63
CA TYR A 59 5.95 3.80 2.96
C TYR A 59 6.21 2.49 3.74
N LEU A 60 5.28 1.54 3.71
CA LEU A 60 5.49 0.22 4.30
C LEU A 60 6.71 -0.49 3.67
N HIS A 61 6.90 -0.38 2.36
CA HIS A 61 8.06 -0.93 1.67
C HIS A 61 9.36 -0.25 2.11
N LEU A 62 9.39 1.08 2.20
CA LEU A 62 10.54 1.85 2.67
C LEU A 62 10.90 1.50 4.12
N SER A 63 9.91 1.29 4.98
CA SER A 63 10.14 0.86 6.37
C SER A 63 10.83 -0.51 6.46
N ASN A 64 10.53 -1.42 5.53
CA ASN A 64 11.13 -2.75 5.48
C ASN A 64 12.52 -2.74 4.84
N HIS A 65 12.84 -1.72 4.03
CA HIS A 65 14.08 -1.58 3.29
C HIS A 65 14.74 -0.22 3.55
N PRO A 66 15.21 0.04 4.79
CA PRO A 66 15.82 1.32 5.16
C PRO A 66 17.08 1.62 4.33
N GLU A 67 17.74 0.59 3.78
CA GLU A 67 18.89 0.73 2.86
C GLU A 67 18.58 1.61 1.64
N ILE A 68 17.32 1.65 1.19
CA ILE A 68 16.90 2.49 0.07
C ILE A 68 17.04 3.97 0.46
N LEU A 69 16.73 4.31 1.71
CA LEU A 69 16.89 5.67 2.25
C LEU A 69 18.36 6.01 2.52
N GLU A 70 19.22 5.02 2.76
CA GLU A 70 20.63 5.24 3.04
C GLU A 70 21.49 5.43 1.78
N LYS A 71 21.09 4.87 0.63
CA LYS A 71 21.81 5.06 -0.65
C LYS A 71 21.91 6.52 -1.09
N ASP A 72 20.99 7.37 -0.63
CA ASP A 72 20.95 8.81 -0.93
C ASP A 72 21.47 9.69 0.21
N LYS A 73 21.87 9.12 1.36
CA LYS A 73 22.53 9.89 2.43
C LYS A 73 23.98 10.18 2.04
N GLU A 74 24.43 11.43 2.24
CA GLU A 74 25.84 11.79 2.05
C GLU A 74 26.73 10.86 2.89
N PRO A 75 27.82 10.30 2.34
CA PRO A 75 28.65 9.34 3.06
C PRO A 75 29.21 9.98 4.33
N ASP A 76 29.13 9.27 5.45
CA ASP A 76 29.65 9.72 6.74
C ASP A 76 31.18 9.87 6.66
N TYR A 77 31.63 11.12 6.57
CA TYR A 77 33.04 11.48 6.45
C TYR A 77 33.81 11.38 7.78
N SER A 78 33.15 11.05 8.89
CA SER A 78 33.75 11.03 10.22
C SER A 78 34.90 10.02 10.36
N LYS A 79 34.84 8.90 9.61
CA LYS A 79 35.84 7.81 9.65
C LYS A 79 36.97 7.90 8.61
N MET A 80 36.98 8.91 7.74
CA MET A 80 37.98 9.06 6.66
C MET A 80 39.10 10.05 7.00
N THR A 81 40.30 9.79 6.49
CA THR A 81 41.45 10.70 6.59
C THR A 81 41.19 12.04 5.88
N ALA A 82 41.88 13.12 6.29
CA ALA A 82 41.64 14.47 5.75
C ALA A 82 41.79 14.57 4.21
N ALA A 83 42.66 13.75 3.61
CA ALA A 83 42.88 13.69 2.17
C ALA A 83 41.72 13.00 1.42
N GLU A 84 41.19 11.91 1.98
CA GLU A 84 40.06 11.17 1.40
C GLU A 84 38.76 11.94 1.55
N ARG A 85 38.56 12.62 2.68
CA ARG A 85 37.43 13.55 2.91
C ARG A 85 37.39 14.67 1.87
N LYS A 86 38.54 15.24 1.49
CA LYS A 86 38.61 16.30 0.46
C LYS A 86 38.32 15.76 -0.95
N ARG A 87 38.82 14.57 -1.28
CA ARG A 87 38.53 13.90 -2.56
C ARG A 87 37.05 13.53 -2.69
N ALA A 88 36.48 12.93 -1.66
CA ALA A 88 35.09 12.52 -1.66
C ALA A 88 34.12 13.72 -1.65
N LYS A 89 34.43 14.81 -0.93
CA LYS A 89 33.67 16.07 -1.03
C LYS A 89 33.72 16.69 -2.42
N ASN A 90 34.87 16.64 -3.11
CA ASN A 90 34.98 17.16 -4.47
C ASN A 90 34.21 16.32 -5.50
N ILE A 91 34.20 14.99 -5.32
CA ILE A 91 33.42 14.07 -6.17
C ILE A 91 31.92 14.27 -5.91
N ALA A 92 31.50 14.36 -4.65
CA ALA A 92 30.11 14.66 -4.28
C ALA A 92 29.66 16.03 -4.82
N ARG A 93 30.49 17.07 -4.69
CA ARG A 93 30.21 18.41 -5.25
C ARG A 93 30.10 18.38 -6.78
N LYS A 94 30.95 17.62 -7.48
CA LYS A 94 30.85 17.44 -8.94
C LYS A 94 29.58 16.71 -9.34
N LYS A 95 29.20 15.64 -8.62
CA LYS A 95 27.94 14.92 -8.85
C LYS A 95 26.72 15.80 -8.58
N ARG A 96 26.73 16.58 -7.49
CA ARG A 96 25.65 17.52 -7.15
C ARG A 96 25.51 18.63 -8.20
N LEU A 97 26.62 19.22 -8.63
CA LEU A 97 26.62 20.25 -9.69
C LEU A 97 26.14 19.69 -11.03
N GLN A 98 26.44 18.42 -11.34
CA GLN A 98 25.93 17.76 -12.54
C GLN A 98 24.44 17.43 -12.43
N ALA A 99 23.96 16.99 -11.26
CA ALA A 99 22.54 16.76 -11.00
C ALA A 99 21.74 18.06 -11.09
N GLU A 100 22.21 19.12 -10.43
CA GLU A 100 21.60 20.46 -10.42
C GLU A 100 21.57 21.08 -11.83
N LYS A 101 22.63 20.89 -12.64
CA LYS A 101 22.61 21.30 -14.06
C LYS A 101 21.59 20.51 -14.89
N LYS A 102 21.50 19.19 -14.69
CA LYS A 102 20.50 18.36 -15.40
C LYS A 102 19.08 18.71 -14.99
N GLU A 103 18.86 19.03 -13.72
CA GLU A 103 17.57 19.46 -13.20
C GLU A 103 17.18 20.85 -13.72
N ALA A 104 18.12 21.80 -13.73
CA ALA A 104 17.92 23.12 -14.34
C ALA A 104 17.62 23.01 -15.84
N GLU A 105 18.30 22.11 -16.55
CA GLU A 105 18.04 21.84 -17.96
C GLU A 105 16.67 21.16 -18.19
N ARG A 106 16.23 20.26 -17.30
CA ARG A 106 14.89 19.65 -17.32
C ARG A 106 13.80 20.71 -17.09
N LYS A 107 13.96 21.56 -16.06
CA LYS A 107 13.08 22.68 -15.75
C LYS A 107 13.02 23.70 -16.88
N ALA A 108 14.15 23.99 -17.54
CA ALA A 108 14.19 24.88 -18.71
C ALA A 108 13.46 24.28 -19.92
N LYS A 109 13.64 22.98 -20.19
CA LYS A 109 12.94 22.28 -21.29
C LYS A 109 11.44 22.16 -21.03
N GLU A 110 11.02 21.93 -19.80
CA GLU A 110 9.60 21.94 -19.41
C GLU A 110 9.01 23.36 -19.53
N ALA A 111 9.75 24.40 -19.16
CA ALA A 111 9.34 25.79 -19.35
C ALA A 111 9.26 26.19 -20.84
N GLU A 112 10.16 25.72 -21.71
CA GLU A 112 10.11 25.98 -23.15
C GLU A 112 9.00 25.19 -23.86
N ALA A 113 8.72 23.95 -23.43
CA ALA A 113 7.60 23.16 -23.95
C ALA A 113 6.24 23.83 -23.68
N THR A 114 6.12 24.59 -22.57
CA THR A 114 4.90 25.38 -22.30
C THR A 114 4.79 26.68 -23.11
N LYS A 115 5.88 27.17 -23.73
CA LYS A 115 5.87 28.41 -24.52
C LYS A 115 5.66 28.19 -26.03
N ASN A 116 6.07 27.03 -26.56
CA ASN A 116 6.01 26.76 -28.01
C ASN A 116 4.67 26.16 -28.51
N GLY A 117 3.65 26.05 -27.65
CA GLY A 117 2.29 25.65 -28.05
C GLY A 117 1.43 26.79 -28.62
N ASP A 118 1.94 28.01 -28.68
CA ASP A 118 1.18 29.21 -29.07
C ASP A 118 1.70 29.74 -30.42
N GLY A 119 1.13 29.23 -31.54
CA GLY A 119 1.56 29.73 -32.85
C GLY A 119 0.99 29.12 -34.12
N LYS A 120 -0.35 29.09 -34.32
CA LYS A 120 -1.05 29.53 -35.57
C LYS A 120 -2.54 29.15 -35.66
N LYS A 121 -3.39 30.19 -35.68
CA LYS A 121 -4.68 30.41 -36.45
C LYS A 121 -5.84 29.40 -36.24
N ASN A 122 -7.11 29.76 -36.03
CA ASN A 122 -7.92 30.97 -36.28
C ASN A 122 -9.25 30.88 -35.51
N ASN A 123 -9.74 32.04 -35.05
CA ASN A 123 -11.13 32.46 -34.77
C ASN A 123 -12.10 31.68 -33.82
N SER A 124 -12.76 32.50 -33.00
CA SER A 124 -14.03 32.34 -32.28
C SER A 124 -14.02 31.84 -30.81
N ASN A 125 -14.41 32.77 -29.92
CA ASN A 125 -15.02 32.63 -28.59
C ASN A 125 -14.86 31.30 -27.83
N ASN A 126 -13.88 31.24 -26.93
CA ASN A 126 -14.10 30.77 -25.55
C ASN A 126 -12.90 31.10 -24.66
N GLN A 127 -13.12 31.85 -23.58
CA GLN A 127 -12.14 32.05 -22.53
C GLN A 127 -11.93 30.74 -21.76
N GLN A 128 -10.96 29.93 -22.15
CA GLN A 128 -10.34 28.96 -21.26
C GLN A 128 -8.95 29.48 -20.89
N LYS A 129 -8.86 30.05 -19.69
CA LYS A 129 -7.58 30.27 -19.00
C LYS A 129 -6.87 28.92 -18.90
N ALA A 130 -5.87 28.69 -19.73
CA ALA A 130 -4.96 27.55 -19.57
C ALA A 130 -4.34 27.64 -18.16
N LYS A 131 -4.76 26.74 -17.26
CA LYS A 131 -4.21 26.63 -15.91
C LYS A 131 -2.71 26.39 -16.06
N LYS A 132 -1.89 27.30 -15.52
CA LYS A 132 -0.46 27.08 -15.29
C LYS A 132 -0.34 25.79 -14.49
N SER A 133 0.34 24.77 -15.02
CA SER A 133 0.62 23.55 -14.27
C SER A 133 1.32 23.93 -12.96
N PRO A 134 0.83 23.47 -11.78
CA PRO A 134 1.49 23.76 -10.51
C PRO A 134 2.96 23.34 -10.58
N ILE A 135 3.85 24.24 -10.17
CA ILE A 135 5.27 23.91 -10.02
C ILE A 135 5.34 22.89 -8.89
N ASP A 136 5.85 21.69 -9.18
CA ASP A 136 6.11 20.68 -8.16
C ASP A 136 7.28 21.14 -7.28
N GLU A 137 7.02 21.31 -5.99
CA GLU A 137 7.98 21.80 -5.00
C GLU A 137 9.05 20.74 -4.68
N ASP A 138 8.74 19.45 -4.89
CA ASP A 138 9.68 18.33 -4.71
C ASP A 138 9.58 17.31 -5.87
N PRO A 139 10.07 17.66 -7.08
CA PRO A 139 9.91 16.84 -8.28
C PRO A 139 10.53 15.44 -8.16
N ASP A 140 11.55 15.29 -7.31
CA ASP A 140 12.28 14.04 -7.10
C ASP A 140 11.86 13.33 -5.80
N GLY A 141 10.96 13.90 -4.99
CA GLY A 141 10.42 13.29 -3.77
C GLY A 141 11.41 13.19 -2.61
N ALA A 142 12.52 13.92 -2.66
CA ALA A 142 13.63 13.80 -1.70
C ALA A 142 13.26 14.33 -0.31
N GLU A 143 12.30 15.25 -0.21
CA GLU A 143 11.79 15.72 1.08
C GLU A 143 10.81 14.73 1.70
N LEU A 144 9.99 14.08 0.86
CA LEU A 144 9.07 13.02 1.32
C LEU A 144 9.81 11.81 1.89
N LEU A 145 11.03 11.53 1.42
CA LEU A 145 11.89 10.45 1.93
C LEU A 145 12.58 10.79 3.26
N LYS A 146 12.69 12.08 3.62
CA LYS A 146 13.32 12.52 4.88
C LYS A 146 12.35 12.47 6.07
N LYS A 147 11.04 12.49 5.81
CA LYS A 147 9.99 12.42 6.85
C LYS A 147 9.94 11.05 7.50
N ASP A 148 9.33 10.97 8.68
CA ASP A 148 9.06 9.68 9.32
C ASP A 148 8.03 8.90 8.50
N VAL A 149 8.53 7.89 7.81
CA VAL A 149 7.82 6.96 6.93
C VAL A 149 6.58 6.35 7.61
N LEU A 150 6.67 6.01 8.91
CA LEU A 150 5.58 5.35 9.61
C LEU A 150 4.50 6.32 10.07
N GLU A 151 4.85 7.54 10.46
CA GLU A 151 3.86 8.56 10.82
C GLU A 151 3.12 9.10 9.59
N GLU A 152 3.79 9.23 8.44
CA GLU A 152 3.13 9.57 7.18
C GLU A 152 2.15 8.46 6.76
N ALA A 153 2.55 7.19 6.83
CA ALA A 153 1.65 6.07 6.53
C ALA A 153 0.40 6.06 7.44
N LYS A 154 0.56 6.40 8.72
CA LYS A 154 -0.53 6.52 9.70
C LYS A 154 -1.49 7.66 9.35
N LYS A 155 -1.00 8.81 8.86
CA LYS A 155 -1.88 9.92 8.45
C LYS A 155 -2.88 9.44 7.40
N TYR A 156 -2.40 8.81 6.34
CA TYR A 156 -3.26 8.29 5.27
C TYR A 156 -4.14 7.13 5.75
N SER A 157 -3.62 6.20 6.56
CA SER A 157 -4.44 5.09 7.07
C SER A 157 -5.56 5.57 8.00
N SER A 158 -5.33 6.64 8.76
CA SER A 158 -6.35 7.27 9.60
C SER A 158 -7.44 7.95 8.77
N ILE A 159 -7.11 8.56 7.63
CA ILE A 159 -8.09 9.14 6.72
C ILE A 159 -8.95 8.02 6.13
N LEU A 160 -8.32 6.97 5.61
CA LEU A 160 -9.06 5.83 5.03
C LEU A 160 -9.97 5.13 6.06
N SER A 161 -9.52 4.93 7.30
CA SER A 161 -10.35 4.31 8.34
C SER A 161 -11.55 5.16 8.76
N LYS A 162 -11.47 6.49 8.62
CA LYS A 162 -12.58 7.42 8.90
C LYS A 162 -13.59 7.46 7.75
N TYR A 163 -13.12 7.60 6.51
CA TYR A 163 -13.98 7.86 5.35
C TYR A 163 -14.32 6.62 4.51
N CYS A 164 -13.53 5.54 4.60
CA CYS A 164 -13.74 4.27 3.89
C CYS A 164 -13.84 3.05 4.83
N PRO A 165 -14.70 3.04 5.87
CA PRO A 165 -14.75 1.95 6.84
C PRO A 165 -15.37 0.65 6.31
N THR A 166 -16.02 0.67 5.14
CA THR A 166 -16.71 -0.48 4.54
C THR A 166 -15.79 -1.38 3.71
N ARG A 167 -14.59 -0.91 3.36
CA ARG A 167 -13.64 -1.65 2.52
C ARG A 167 -12.70 -2.49 3.37
N ILE A 168 -12.46 -3.73 2.97
CA ILE A 168 -11.51 -4.65 3.62
C ILE A 168 -10.09 -4.07 3.55
N ASN A 169 -9.67 -3.59 2.38
CA ASN A 169 -8.33 -3.02 2.16
C ASN A 169 -7.97 -1.89 3.13
N THR A 170 -8.92 -1.05 3.52
CA THR A 170 -8.72 0.01 4.53
C THR A 170 -8.17 -0.56 5.83
N TRP A 171 -8.81 -1.61 6.34
CA TRP A 171 -8.43 -2.23 7.61
C TRP A 171 -7.18 -3.09 7.46
N CYS A 172 -6.96 -3.69 6.30
CA CYS A 172 -5.71 -4.37 5.95
C CYS A 172 -4.50 -3.41 6.04
N LEU A 173 -4.61 -2.23 5.45
CA LEU A 173 -3.57 -1.19 5.51
C LEU A 173 -3.39 -0.67 6.94
N GLN A 174 -4.49 -0.42 7.66
CA GLN A 174 -4.45 0.00 9.06
C GLN A 174 -3.74 -1.02 9.96
N TYR A 175 -3.99 -2.32 9.74
CA TYR A 175 -3.28 -3.41 10.42
C TYR A 175 -1.77 -3.36 10.14
N ASP A 176 -1.40 -3.28 8.87
CA ASP A 176 0.01 -3.32 8.44
C ASP A 176 0.83 -2.16 8.99
N VAL A 177 0.22 -0.96 9.07
CA VAL A 177 0.82 0.23 9.69
C VAL A 177 0.90 0.07 11.21
N SER A 178 -0.17 -0.41 11.85
CA SER A 178 -0.25 -0.52 13.32
C SER A 178 0.75 -1.53 13.90
N ILE A 179 0.98 -2.66 13.21
CA ILE A 179 1.96 -3.67 13.62
C ILE A 179 3.38 -3.12 13.57
N ARG A 180 3.73 -2.39 12.52
CA ARG A 180 5.06 -1.78 12.38
C ARG A 180 5.30 -0.65 13.37
N ARG A 181 4.24 0.06 13.77
CA ARG A 181 4.27 1.07 14.83
C ARG A 181 4.15 0.50 16.24
N THR A 182 4.24 -0.83 16.39
CA THR A 182 4.14 -1.56 17.67
C THR A 182 2.89 -1.20 18.49
N LYS A 183 1.75 -0.97 17.80
CA LYS A 183 0.43 -0.70 18.42
C LYS A 183 -0.51 -1.91 18.28
N PRO A 184 -0.43 -2.91 19.18
CA PRO A 184 -1.18 -4.16 19.04
C PRO A 184 -2.70 -3.99 19.14
N LEU A 185 -3.20 -3.06 19.98
CA LEU A 185 -4.65 -2.81 20.11
C LEU A 185 -5.29 -2.28 18.82
N LEU A 186 -4.59 -1.38 18.12
CA LEU A 186 -5.08 -0.84 16.85
C LEU A 186 -5.06 -1.90 15.74
N ALA A 187 -4.04 -2.76 15.74
CA ALA A 187 -3.97 -3.89 14.83
C ALA A 187 -5.12 -4.89 15.10
N LEU A 188 -5.39 -5.20 16.37
CA LEU A 188 -6.49 -6.06 16.79
C LEU A 188 -7.85 -5.47 16.39
N GLN A 189 -8.05 -4.17 16.63
CA GLN A 189 -9.26 -3.47 16.20
C GLN A 189 -9.49 -3.62 14.70
N ALA A 190 -8.44 -3.47 13.89
CA ALA A 190 -8.53 -3.63 12.44
C ALA A 190 -8.94 -5.06 12.05
N LEU A 191 -8.40 -6.11 12.72
CA LEU A 191 -8.80 -7.50 12.48
C LEU A 191 -10.30 -7.73 12.77
N TYR A 192 -10.82 -7.21 13.88
CA TYR A 192 -12.26 -7.31 14.19
C TYR A 192 -13.14 -6.57 13.19
N LYS A 193 -12.66 -5.42 12.66
CA LYS A 193 -13.37 -4.68 11.62
C LYS A 193 -13.39 -5.46 10.30
N ILE A 194 -12.29 -6.10 9.92
CA ILE A 194 -12.26 -7.01 8.77
C ILE A 194 -13.25 -8.15 8.98
N LYS A 195 -13.19 -8.85 10.12
CA LYS A 195 -14.10 -9.95 10.46
C LYS A 195 -15.59 -9.55 10.40
N LYS A 196 -15.91 -8.30 10.74
CA LYS A 196 -17.28 -7.76 10.65
C LYS A 196 -17.74 -7.54 9.20
N ILE A 197 -16.82 -7.21 8.29
CA ILE A 197 -17.13 -6.99 6.87
C ILE A 197 -17.19 -8.34 6.16
N ASP A 198 -16.15 -9.15 6.31
CA ASP A 198 -16.02 -10.47 5.71
C ASP A 198 -15.25 -11.41 6.65
N SER A 199 -15.92 -12.44 7.13
CA SER A 199 -15.35 -13.47 8.00
C SER A 199 -14.55 -14.54 7.25
N GLU A 200 -14.74 -14.68 5.94
CA GLU A 200 -14.11 -15.70 5.10
C GLU A 200 -13.00 -15.13 4.18
N SER A 201 -12.64 -13.87 4.35
CA SER A 201 -11.59 -13.19 3.60
C SER A 201 -10.21 -13.84 3.84
N HIS A 202 -9.43 -13.97 2.76
CA HIS A 202 -8.07 -14.49 2.82
C HIS A 202 -7.11 -13.53 3.54
N GLU A 203 -7.34 -12.21 3.38
CA GLU A 203 -6.57 -11.16 4.01
C GLU A 203 -6.69 -11.17 5.53
N LEU A 204 -7.86 -11.59 6.06
CA LEU A 204 -8.08 -11.79 7.48
C LEU A 204 -7.20 -12.93 8.00
N LEU A 205 -7.22 -14.09 7.34
CA LEU A 205 -6.47 -15.26 7.77
C LEU A 205 -4.96 -14.99 7.80
N GLU A 206 -4.40 -14.38 6.75
CA GLU A 206 -2.98 -14.02 6.71
C GLU A 206 -2.59 -13.12 7.88
N ARG A 207 -3.42 -12.11 8.19
CA ARG A 207 -3.12 -11.11 9.22
C ARG A 207 -3.36 -11.64 10.63
N VAL A 208 -4.33 -12.54 10.84
CA VAL A 208 -4.50 -13.23 12.13
C VAL A 208 -3.28 -14.10 12.43
N VAL A 209 -2.79 -14.84 11.45
CA VAL A 209 -1.58 -15.66 11.59
C VAL A 209 -0.35 -14.78 11.82
N ASP A 210 -0.18 -13.70 11.06
CA ASP A 210 0.91 -12.74 11.26
C ASP A 210 0.86 -12.08 12.66
N PHE A 211 -0.32 -11.70 13.13
CA PHE A 211 -0.52 -11.07 14.43
C PHE A 211 -0.10 -11.99 15.56
N THR A 212 -0.57 -13.24 15.52
CA THR A 212 -0.28 -14.24 16.55
C THR A 212 1.20 -14.61 16.62
N LEU A 213 1.89 -14.65 15.47
CA LEU A 213 3.34 -14.89 15.41
C LEU A 213 4.15 -13.69 15.93
N LYS A 214 3.67 -12.46 15.72
CA LYS A 214 4.34 -11.23 16.19
C LYS A 214 3.98 -10.84 17.62
N LEU A 215 2.88 -11.37 18.17
CA LEU A 215 2.41 -11.07 19.53
C LEU A 215 3.49 -11.25 20.60
N PRO A 216 4.35 -12.29 20.58
CA PRO A 216 5.43 -12.45 21.56
C PRO A 216 6.47 -11.33 21.52
N ALA A 217 6.71 -10.71 20.36
CA ALA A 217 7.66 -9.62 20.18
C ALA A 217 7.07 -8.24 20.55
N LEU A 218 5.74 -8.15 20.72
CA LEU A 218 5.02 -6.92 21.08
C LEU A 218 4.76 -6.82 22.59
N LYS A 219 5.49 -7.58 23.40
CA LYS A 219 5.28 -7.75 24.85
C LYS A 219 5.62 -6.54 25.73
N ASP A 220 6.07 -5.43 25.16
CA ASP A 220 6.38 -4.20 25.88
C ASP A 220 5.15 -3.37 26.29
N ALA A 221 3.93 -3.88 26.08
CA ALA A 221 2.69 -3.21 26.48
C ALA A 221 2.34 -3.47 27.96
N GLU A 222 1.54 -2.57 28.54
CA GLU A 222 1.05 -2.66 29.92
C GLU A 222 0.37 -4.03 30.19
N PRO A 223 0.59 -4.68 31.35
CA PRO A 223 0.08 -6.03 31.62
C PRO A 223 -1.44 -6.18 31.44
N ARG A 224 -2.20 -5.13 31.78
CA ARG A 224 -3.66 -5.11 31.59
C ARG A 224 -4.05 -5.10 30.11
N VAL A 225 -3.33 -4.34 29.30
CA VAL A 225 -3.53 -4.31 27.84
C VAL A 225 -3.18 -5.66 27.23
N MET A 226 -2.12 -6.32 27.72
CA MET A 226 -1.76 -7.67 27.26
C MET A 226 -2.86 -8.70 27.57
N SER A 227 -3.46 -8.66 28.76
CA SER A 227 -4.56 -9.57 29.11
C SER A 227 -5.75 -9.45 28.16
N VAL A 228 -6.13 -8.22 27.80
CA VAL A 228 -7.20 -7.94 26.84
C VAL A 228 -6.83 -8.45 25.44
N ILE A 229 -5.58 -8.25 25.02
CA ILE A 229 -5.11 -8.75 23.72
C ILE A 229 -5.17 -10.27 23.68
N ASP A 230 -4.71 -10.96 24.72
CA ASP A 230 -4.73 -12.42 24.79
C ASP A 230 -6.16 -12.99 24.77
N GLU A 231 -7.09 -12.38 25.51
CA GLU A 231 -8.51 -12.74 25.49
C GLU A 231 -9.13 -12.56 24.10
N CYS A 232 -8.96 -11.38 23.51
CA CYS A 232 -9.48 -11.10 22.17
C CYS A 232 -8.82 -11.95 21.08
N CYS A 233 -7.56 -12.34 21.24
CA CYS A 233 -6.88 -13.26 20.33
C CYS A 233 -7.46 -14.67 20.41
N LYS A 234 -7.74 -15.16 21.63
CA LYS A 234 -8.43 -16.44 21.82
C LYS A 234 -9.81 -16.40 21.17
N GLU A 235 -10.56 -15.30 21.31
CA GLU A 235 -11.85 -15.15 20.63
C GLU A 235 -11.71 -15.13 19.10
N LEU A 236 -10.68 -14.48 18.55
CA LEU A 236 -10.42 -14.49 17.10
C LEU A 236 -10.09 -15.89 16.57
N LEU A 237 -9.32 -16.67 17.33
CA LEU A 237 -8.95 -18.05 16.99
C LEU A 237 -10.02 -19.09 17.38
N GLY A 238 -11.14 -18.67 17.99
CA GLY A 238 -12.17 -19.58 18.49
C GLY A 238 -11.70 -20.51 19.61
N GLY A 239 -10.73 -20.06 20.42
CA GLY A 239 -10.13 -20.81 21.53
C GLY A 239 -9.10 -21.87 21.11
N LYS A 240 -8.75 -21.92 19.82
CA LYS A 240 -7.82 -22.92 19.26
C LYS A 240 -6.39 -22.38 19.17
N SER A 241 -5.42 -23.28 19.10
CA SER A 241 -4.03 -22.93 18.75
C SER A 241 -3.97 -22.39 17.32
N VAL A 242 -2.99 -21.54 17.01
CA VAL A 242 -2.75 -21.03 15.65
C VAL A 242 -2.58 -22.19 14.65
N LYS A 243 -1.91 -23.28 15.07
CA LYS A 243 -1.74 -24.48 14.23
C LYS A 243 -3.05 -25.21 13.93
N ASP A 244 -3.94 -25.26 14.90
CA ASP A 244 -5.25 -25.91 14.75
C ASP A 244 -6.18 -25.04 13.91
N TYR A 245 -6.15 -23.71 14.11
CA TYR A 245 -6.88 -22.74 13.30
C TYR A 245 -6.49 -22.83 11.82
N VAL A 246 -5.19 -22.92 11.52
CA VAL A 246 -4.70 -23.11 10.14
C VAL A 246 -5.08 -24.50 9.62
N SER A 247 -4.98 -25.56 10.43
CA SER A 247 -5.41 -26.91 10.03
C SER A 247 -6.90 -27.00 9.70
N ASP A 248 -7.76 -26.30 10.45
CA ASP A 248 -9.19 -26.19 10.15
C ASP A 248 -9.43 -25.48 8.82
N ALA A 249 -8.72 -24.37 8.57
CA ALA A 249 -8.81 -23.65 7.30
C ALA A 249 -8.36 -24.54 6.11
N VAL A 250 -7.34 -25.37 6.31
CA VAL A 250 -6.91 -26.39 5.33
C VAL A 250 -8.01 -27.41 5.07
N ALA A 251 -8.63 -27.94 6.11
CA ALA A 251 -9.72 -28.90 5.98
C ALA A 251 -10.94 -28.30 5.24
N VAL A 252 -11.21 -27.01 5.42
CA VAL A 252 -12.25 -26.29 4.67
C VAL A 252 -11.88 -26.18 3.20
N ILE A 253 -10.62 -25.88 2.86
CA ILE A 253 -10.14 -25.81 1.47
C ILE A 253 -10.18 -27.18 0.79
N GLU A 254 -9.76 -28.23 1.49
CA GLU A 254 -9.78 -29.60 0.97
C GLU A 254 -11.21 -30.08 0.67
N LYS A 255 -12.20 -29.65 1.47
CA LYS A 255 -13.63 -29.92 1.23
C LYS A 255 -14.23 -29.05 0.13
N ASN A 256 -13.77 -27.81 -0.01
CA ASN A 256 -14.29 -26.84 -0.97
C ASN A 256 -13.34 -26.67 -2.16
N ALA A 257 -13.47 -27.54 -3.16
CA ALA A 257 -12.67 -27.45 -4.39
C ALA A 257 -12.83 -26.10 -5.14
N SER A 258 -13.96 -25.39 -4.96
CA SER A 258 -14.25 -24.08 -5.55
C SER A 258 -13.61 -22.89 -4.81
N THR A 259 -12.81 -23.13 -3.76
CA THR A 259 -12.17 -22.06 -2.98
C THR A 259 -11.27 -21.20 -3.85
N SER A 260 -11.31 -19.89 -3.63
CA SER A 260 -10.55 -18.90 -4.40
C SER A 260 -9.03 -19.13 -4.31
N LEU A 261 -8.33 -18.86 -5.40
CA LEU A 261 -6.87 -19.00 -5.45
C LEU A 261 -6.15 -18.17 -4.36
N PRO A 262 -6.53 -16.91 -4.07
CA PRO A 262 -5.90 -16.13 -2.99
C PRO A 262 -6.04 -16.79 -1.61
N MET A 263 -7.19 -17.39 -1.30
CA MET A 263 -7.39 -18.10 -0.03
C MET A 263 -6.50 -19.34 0.09
N ARG A 264 -6.31 -20.07 -1.01
CA ARG A 264 -5.36 -21.21 -1.05
C ARG A 264 -3.92 -20.76 -0.82
N VAL A 265 -3.51 -19.64 -1.41
CA VAL A 265 -2.16 -19.09 -1.23
C VAL A 265 -1.95 -18.59 0.21
N ALA A 266 -2.94 -17.87 0.76
CA ALA A 266 -2.92 -17.39 2.14
C ALA A 266 -2.74 -18.54 3.15
N VAL A 267 -3.52 -19.61 2.99
CA VAL A 267 -3.43 -20.79 3.85
C VAL A 267 -2.10 -21.53 3.65
N ALA A 268 -1.63 -21.69 2.40
CA ALA A 268 -0.33 -22.30 2.13
C ALA A 268 0.84 -21.53 2.77
N GLU A 269 0.85 -20.20 2.68
CA GLU A 269 1.84 -19.37 3.38
C GLU A 269 1.72 -19.50 4.91
N ALA A 270 0.50 -19.50 5.43
CA ALA A 270 0.25 -19.64 6.87
C ALA A 270 0.73 -20.99 7.41
N MET A 271 0.57 -22.08 6.66
CA MET A 271 1.02 -23.42 7.07
C MET A 271 2.51 -23.51 7.25
N VAL A 272 3.26 -22.91 6.32
CA VAL A 272 4.73 -22.89 6.39
C VAL A 272 5.20 -21.95 7.50
N LYS A 273 4.57 -20.78 7.67
CA LYS A 273 4.91 -19.83 8.75
C LYS A 273 4.63 -20.40 10.15
N THR A 274 3.60 -21.23 10.30
CA THR A 274 3.20 -21.83 11.59
C THR A 274 3.81 -23.21 11.84
N GLY A 275 4.46 -23.81 10.82
CA GLY A 275 4.98 -25.17 10.88
C GLY A 275 3.87 -26.22 11.08
N ALA A 276 2.69 -25.99 10.51
CA ALA A 276 1.55 -26.90 10.60
C ALA A 276 1.64 -28.08 9.61
N LYS A 277 2.21 -27.86 8.41
CA LYS A 277 2.57 -28.90 7.43
C LYS A 277 3.82 -28.48 6.63
N ASP A 278 4.35 -29.40 5.83
CA ASP A 278 5.55 -29.20 5.01
C ASP A 278 5.31 -28.26 3.81
N ALA A 279 6.40 -27.63 3.36
CA ALA A 279 6.41 -26.75 2.18
C ALA A 279 5.94 -27.47 0.90
N ALA A 280 6.14 -28.79 0.80
CA ALA A 280 5.66 -29.60 -0.32
C ALA A 280 4.11 -29.67 -0.34
N SER A 281 3.47 -29.89 0.81
CA SER A 281 2.01 -29.90 0.92
C SER A 281 1.40 -28.51 0.68
N ALA A 282 2.11 -27.45 1.10
CA ALA A 282 1.73 -26.08 0.80
C ALA A 282 1.74 -25.81 -0.73
N ALA A 283 2.78 -26.29 -1.43
CA ALA A 283 2.90 -26.13 -2.88
C ALA A 283 1.80 -26.88 -3.64
N THR A 284 1.46 -28.11 -3.21
CA THR A 284 0.40 -28.90 -3.86
C THR A 284 -0.99 -28.28 -3.70
N MET A 285 -1.28 -27.56 -2.62
CA MET A 285 -2.57 -26.84 -2.51
C MET A 285 -2.69 -25.65 -3.45
N ILE A 286 -1.56 -25.00 -3.75
CA ILE A 286 -1.52 -23.90 -4.73
C ILE A 286 -1.66 -24.46 -6.15
N THR A 287 -0.97 -25.56 -6.48
CA THR A 287 -1.02 -26.15 -7.82
C THR A 287 -2.29 -26.97 -8.09
N SER A 288 -2.92 -27.54 -7.07
CA SER A 288 -4.22 -28.23 -7.17
C SER A 288 -5.41 -27.30 -7.37
N ALA A 289 -5.20 -25.98 -7.39
CA ALA A 289 -6.19 -25.05 -7.92
C ALA A 289 -6.37 -25.34 -9.41
N THR A 290 -7.33 -26.22 -9.72
CA THR A 290 -7.71 -26.59 -11.08
C THR A 290 -8.19 -25.37 -11.87
N SER A 291 -8.24 -25.51 -13.19
CA SER A 291 -8.75 -24.52 -14.15
C SER A 291 -10.10 -23.88 -13.78
N ASP A 292 -10.87 -24.50 -12.88
CA ASP A 292 -12.21 -24.08 -12.47
C ASP A 292 -12.25 -23.31 -11.14
N ALA A 293 -11.10 -22.98 -10.54
CA ALA A 293 -11.05 -22.15 -9.34
C ALA A 293 -11.67 -20.76 -9.61
N LYS A 294 -12.63 -20.35 -8.79
CA LYS A 294 -13.25 -19.01 -8.85
C LYS A 294 -12.15 -17.95 -8.64
N ASN A 295 -12.22 -16.85 -9.40
CA ASN A 295 -11.31 -15.70 -9.33
C ASN A 295 -9.85 -15.98 -9.76
N MET A 296 -9.65 -16.80 -10.78
CA MET A 296 -8.34 -16.95 -11.45
C MET A 296 -8.06 -15.72 -12.35
N THR A 297 -7.62 -14.62 -11.75
CA THR A 297 -7.15 -13.42 -12.47
C THR A 297 -5.65 -13.49 -12.71
N THR A 298 -5.15 -12.69 -13.66
CA THR A 298 -3.71 -12.57 -13.94
C THR A 298 -2.91 -12.11 -12.72
N GLU A 299 -3.49 -11.25 -11.89
CA GLU A 299 -2.89 -10.77 -10.64
C GLU A 299 -2.80 -11.87 -9.58
N ASN A 300 -3.86 -12.66 -9.41
CA ASN A 300 -3.87 -13.78 -8.45
C ASN A 300 -2.88 -14.88 -8.84
N CYS A 301 -2.71 -15.11 -10.15
CA CYS A 301 -1.67 -16.01 -10.66
C CYS A 301 -0.26 -15.49 -10.36
N LYS A 302 0.01 -14.18 -10.52
CA LYS A 302 1.30 -13.57 -10.14
C LYS A 302 1.56 -13.69 -8.64
N LEU A 303 0.53 -13.51 -7.81
CA LEU A 303 0.62 -13.69 -6.36
C LEU A 303 0.97 -15.14 -6.00
N ALA A 304 0.30 -16.11 -6.61
CA ALA A 304 0.60 -17.54 -6.42
C ALA A 304 2.04 -17.91 -6.83
N VAL A 305 2.53 -17.39 -7.96
CA VAL A 305 3.92 -17.61 -8.41
C VAL A 305 4.93 -17.00 -7.43
N LYS A 306 4.66 -15.80 -6.91
CA LYS A 306 5.50 -15.15 -5.90
C LYS A 306 5.52 -15.94 -4.59
N ALA A 307 4.38 -16.47 -4.17
CA ALA A 307 4.29 -17.33 -2.98
C ALA A 307 5.06 -18.64 -3.17
N LEU A 308 4.90 -19.34 -4.31
CA LEU A 308 5.66 -20.55 -4.63
C LEU A 308 7.18 -20.31 -4.62
N GLY A 309 7.63 -19.14 -5.11
CA GLY A 309 9.03 -18.72 -5.01
C GLY A 309 9.51 -18.54 -3.57
N ARG A 310 8.70 -17.95 -2.69
CA ARG A 310 9.01 -17.82 -1.25
C ARG A 310 9.05 -19.17 -0.53
N LEU A 311 8.26 -20.14 -1.00
CA LEU A 311 8.20 -21.49 -0.47
C LEU A 311 9.38 -22.37 -0.93
N GLY A 312 10.23 -21.89 -1.85
CA GLY A 312 11.37 -22.67 -2.39
C GLY A 312 10.95 -23.84 -3.28
N ALA A 313 9.71 -23.86 -3.78
CA ALA A 313 9.16 -24.94 -4.58
C ALA A 313 9.33 -24.67 -6.09
N ASP A 314 10.57 -24.62 -6.57
CA ASP A 314 10.89 -24.22 -7.96
C ASP A 314 10.25 -25.14 -9.02
N ALA A 315 10.16 -26.45 -8.75
CA ALA A 315 9.47 -27.40 -9.61
C ALA A 315 7.97 -27.07 -9.72
N ALA A 316 7.29 -26.85 -8.59
CA ALA A 316 5.88 -26.47 -8.56
C ALA A 316 5.64 -25.07 -9.18
N LYS A 317 6.59 -24.14 -9.01
CA LYS A 317 6.56 -22.81 -9.64
C LYS A 317 6.58 -22.93 -11.17
N THR A 318 7.50 -23.71 -11.74
CA THR A 318 7.61 -23.89 -13.20
C THR A 318 6.41 -24.60 -13.80
N GLU A 319 5.87 -25.61 -13.11
CA GLU A 319 4.64 -26.30 -13.50
C GLU A 319 3.45 -25.33 -13.51
N PHE A 320 3.28 -24.55 -12.44
CA PHE A 320 2.21 -23.56 -12.32
C PHE A 320 2.32 -22.44 -13.37
N ILE A 321 3.54 -21.96 -13.66
CA ILE A 321 3.77 -20.99 -14.75
C ILE A 321 3.35 -21.58 -16.10
N THR A 322 3.69 -22.85 -16.35
CA THR A 322 3.32 -23.54 -17.60
C THR A 322 1.81 -23.68 -17.72
N ALA A 323 1.12 -24.07 -16.65
CA ALA A 323 -0.34 -24.13 -16.60
C ALA A 323 -0.99 -22.74 -16.78
N THR A 324 -0.42 -21.71 -16.15
CA THR A 324 -0.91 -20.33 -16.25
C THR A 324 -0.73 -19.76 -17.66
N ARG A 325 0.40 -20.01 -18.32
CA ARG A 325 0.66 -19.57 -19.70
C ARG A 325 -0.27 -20.22 -20.72
N LYS A 326 -0.64 -21.49 -20.52
CA LYS A 326 -1.66 -22.15 -21.36
C LYS A 326 -3.01 -21.43 -21.29
N ARG A 327 -3.37 -20.88 -20.12
CA ARG A 327 -4.63 -20.15 -19.92
C ARG A 327 -4.55 -18.67 -20.31
N PHE A 328 -3.41 -18.03 -20.07
CA PHE A 328 -3.17 -16.62 -20.38
C PHE A 328 -1.95 -16.48 -21.32
N PRO A 329 -2.12 -16.73 -22.64
CA PRO A 329 -1.01 -16.72 -23.59
C PRO A 329 -0.30 -15.36 -23.73
N ARG A 330 -0.99 -14.27 -23.37
CA ARG A 330 -0.48 -12.89 -23.44
C ARG A 330 0.23 -12.42 -22.16
N LEU A 331 0.41 -13.28 -21.15
CA LEU A 331 1.06 -12.91 -19.90
C LEU A 331 2.58 -13.10 -20.01
N GLU A 332 3.29 -12.03 -20.40
CA GLU A 332 4.75 -12.05 -20.61
C GLU A 332 5.54 -12.00 -19.26
N ASP A 333 4.99 -11.36 -18.22
CA ASP A 333 5.67 -11.04 -16.95
C ASP A 333 5.49 -12.07 -15.81
N LEU A 334 5.64 -13.36 -16.09
CA LEU A 334 5.51 -14.44 -15.08
C LEU A 334 6.84 -14.97 -14.52
N LYS A 335 7.97 -14.31 -14.81
CA LYS A 335 9.31 -14.78 -14.41
C LYS A 335 9.58 -14.57 -12.91
#